data_AF-A0A3M2JW61-F1
#
_entry.id   AF-A0A3M2JW61-F1
#
_cell.length_a   1.000
_cell.length_b   1.000
_cell.length_c   1.000
_cell.angle_alpha   90.00
_cell.angle_beta   90.00
_cell.angle_gamma   90.00
#
_symmetry.space_group_name_H-M   'P 1'
#
loop_
_entity.id
_entity.type
_entity.pdbx_description
1 polymer ?
#
loop_
_entity_poly.entity_id
_entity_poly.type
_entity_poly.pdbx_seq_one_letter_code
_entity_poly.pdbx_strand_id
1 'polypeptide(L)'
;MLRVGASEGMWRIGSAGSTYYLLDLDRVAVVRVRGVGSGRFPFDGQWSHLLEVSSWDLGSGVPEPDIVRVGCRPRYTFDPHPTWPDEEWRWQRVVTSICRITREDAAALRAQFAAGEEGERRSTAEGEPMPD
;
A
#
# COMPACT_ATOMS: atom_id res chain seq x y z
N MET A 1 -6.90 -3.43 -15.87
CA MET A 1 -7.27 -2.43 -14.85
C MET A 1 -7.64 -3.17 -13.58
N LEU A 2 -7.33 -2.61 -12.41
CA LEU A 2 -7.71 -3.13 -11.10
C LEU A 2 -8.61 -2.11 -10.41
N ARG A 3 -9.72 -2.57 -9.81
CA ARG A 3 -10.61 -1.75 -8.97
C ARG A 3 -10.42 -2.16 -7.52
N VAL A 4 -9.84 -1.30 -6.69
CA VAL A 4 -9.40 -1.64 -5.34
C VAL A 4 -10.57 -2.04 -4.44
N GLY A 5 -11.66 -1.27 -4.42
CA GLY A 5 -12.86 -1.59 -3.62
C GLY A 5 -13.74 -2.73 -4.15
N ALA A 6 -13.40 -3.33 -5.29
CA ALA A 6 -14.19 -4.40 -5.93
C ALA A 6 -13.36 -5.64 -6.30
N SER A 7 -12.11 -5.70 -5.81
CA SER A 7 -11.20 -6.82 -6.07
C SER A 7 -10.65 -7.36 -4.76
N GLU A 8 -10.22 -8.62 -4.78
CA GLU A 8 -9.71 -9.33 -3.62
C GLU A 8 -8.34 -9.96 -3.93
N GLY A 9 -7.66 -10.42 -2.88
CA GLY A 9 -6.36 -11.06 -2.97
C GLY A 9 -5.19 -10.10 -3.15
N MET A 10 -4.03 -10.67 -3.42
CA MET A 10 -2.80 -9.92 -3.62
C MET A 10 -2.52 -9.65 -5.10
N TRP A 11 -2.07 -8.44 -5.39
CA TRP A 11 -1.78 -7.96 -6.73
C TRP A 11 -0.40 -7.30 -6.79
N ARG A 12 0.34 -7.59 -7.85
CA ARG A 12 1.59 -6.90 -8.18
C ARG A 12 1.34 -5.86 -9.26
N ILE A 13 1.74 -4.63 -8.97
CA ILE A 13 1.65 -3.49 -9.88
C ILE A 13 3.05 -3.14 -10.36
N GLY A 14 3.40 -3.59 -11.57
CA GLY A 14 4.67 -3.28 -12.22
C GLY A 14 4.71 -1.85 -12.74
N SER A 15 5.89 -1.22 -12.74
CA SER A 15 6.08 0.12 -13.29
C SER A 15 7.10 0.14 -14.42
N ALA A 16 7.18 1.26 -15.14
CA ALA A 16 8.23 1.56 -16.10
C ALA A 16 9.64 1.74 -15.46
N GLY A 17 9.77 1.60 -14.14
CA GLY A 17 11.05 1.52 -13.44
C GLY A 17 11.26 0.16 -12.77
N SER A 18 12.36 0.02 -12.01
CA SER A 18 12.66 -1.23 -11.30
C SER A 18 11.82 -1.43 -10.03
N THR A 19 11.14 -0.39 -9.55
CA THR A 19 10.24 -0.45 -8.39
C THR A 19 8.87 -1.00 -8.80
N TYR A 20 8.26 -1.83 -7.95
CA TYR A 20 6.86 -2.24 -8.08
C TYR A 20 6.15 -2.10 -6.74
N TYR A 21 4.81 -2.15 -6.77
CA TYR A 21 3.99 -2.19 -5.57
C TYR A 21 3.29 -3.54 -5.46
N LEU A 22 3.11 -4.01 -4.24
CA LEU A 22 2.16 -5.09 -3.95
C LEU A 22 0.97 -4.47 -3.22
N LEU A 23 -0.23 -4.86 -3.63
CA LEU A 23 -1.48 -4.53 -2.95
C LEU A 23 -2.08 -5.82 -2.42
N ASP A 24 -2.31 -5.88 -1.11
CA ASP A 24 -3.05 -6.95 -0.46
C ASP A 24 -4.45 -6.46 -0.15
N LEU A 25 -5.40 -6.75 -1.03
CA LEU A 25 -6.76 -6.23 -0.92
C LEU A 25 -7.59 -7.00 0.11
N ASP A 26 -7.15 -8.19 0.53
CA ASP A 26 -7.78 -8.92 1.65
C ASP A 26 -7.52 -8.22 2.99
N ARG A 27 -6.42 -7.46 3.08
CA ARG A 27 -5.97 -6.76 4.30
C ARG A 27 -5.97 -5.24 4.17
N VAL A 28 -6.35 -4.74 3.00
CA VAL A 28 -6.29 -3.31 2.65
C VAL A 28 -4.89 -2.75 2.96
N ALA A 29 -3.86 -3.35 2.36
CA ALA A 29 -2.46 -3.02 2.61
C ALA A 29 -1.65 -2.84 1.31
N VAL A 30 -0.59 -2.04 1.41
CA VAL A 30 0.33 -1.73 0.31
C VAL A 30 1.77 -1.84 0.79
N VAL A 31 2.66 -2.33 -0.08
CA VAL A 31 4.11 -2.22 0.10
C VAL A 31 4.77 -1.75 -1.19
N ARG A 32 5.70 -0.80 -1.06
CA ARG A 32 6.62 -0.44 -2.13
C ARG A 32 7.82 -1.39 -2.10
N VAL A 33 7.98 -2.19 -3.15
CA VAL A 33 9.18 -3.00 -3.33
C VAL A 33 10.17 -2.26 -4.21
N ARG A 34 11.22 -1.75 -3.55
CA ARG A 34 12.27 -0.96 -4.19
C ARG A 34 13.10 -1.83 -5.14
N GLY A 35 13.23 -1.38 -6.38
CA GLY A 35 14.14 -2.00 -7.34
C GLY A 35 15.57 -1.49 -7.24
N VAL A 36 16.50 -2.23 -7.86
CA VAL A 36 17.90 -1.83 -7.99
C VAL A 36 18.00 -0.44 -8.63
N GLY A 37 18.85 0.42 -8.06
CA GLY A 37 19.08 1.79 -8.53
C GLY A 37 17.95 2.78 -8.20
N SER A 38 16.85 2.36 -7.57
CA SER A 38 15.80 3.27 -7.14
C SER A 38 16.16 3.95 -5.81
N GLY A 39 15.72 5.21 -5.66
CA GLY A 39 15.84 5.95 -4.40
C GLY A 39 15.18 5.23 -3.23
N ARG A 40 15.75 5.42 -2.04
CA ARG A 40 15.18 4.98 -0.76
C ARG A 40 14.15 5.99 -0.30
N PHE A 41 13.00 5.50 0.13
CA PHE A 41 12.01 6.27 0.86
C PHE A 41 11.73 5.62 2.21
N PRO A 42 11.18 6.37 3.17
CA PRO A 42 10.58 5.77 4.37
C PRO A 42 9.60 4.67 3.98
N PHE A 43 9.59 3.59 4.77
CA PHE A 43 8.66 2.45 4.65
C PHE A 43 8.85 1.56 3.41
N ASP A 44 9.97 1.69 2.71
CA ASP A 44 10.34 0.75 1.64
C ASP A 44 10.45 -0.68 2.17
N GLY A 45 9.75 -1.61 1.54
CA GLY A 45 9.73 -3.02 1.97
C GLY A 45 8.99 -3.25 3.28
N GLN A 46 8.07 -2.36 3.65
CA GLN A 46 7.17 -2.51 4.78
C GLN A 46 5.72 -2.44 4.32
N TRP A 47 4.86 -3.29 4.88
CA TRP A 47 3.43 -3.21 4.68
C TRP A 47 2.84 -2.04 5.45
N SER A 48 2.07 -1.21 4.77
CA SER A 48 1.34 -0.09 5.34
C SER A 48 -0.14 -0.22 5.01
N HIS A 49 -1.01 0.33 5.86
CA HIS A 49 -2.44 0.29 5.62
C HIS A 49 -2.79 1.22 4.45
N LEU A 50 -3.42 0.68 3.41
CA LEU A 50 -3.80 1.44 2.24
C LEU A 50 -5.07 2.25 2.56
N LEU A 51 -4.99 3.57 2.45
CA LEU A 51 -6.13 4.45 2.68
C LEU A 51 -6.86 4.74 1.37
N GLU A 52 -6.11 5.13 0.34
CA GLU A 52 -6.68 5.50 -0.94
C GLU A 52 -5.74 5.13 -2.09
N VAL A 53 -6.33 4.88 -3.26
CA VAL A 53 -5.61 4.85 -4.53
C VAL A 53 -6.32 5.74 -5.54
N SER A 54 -5.55 6.41 -6.38
CA SER A 54 -6.08 7.08 -7.57
C SER A 54 -5.16 6.89 -8.75
N SER A 55 -5.71 6.69 -9.93
CA SER A 55 -4.95 6.56 -11.18
C SER A 55 -5.00 7.88 -11.94
N TRP A 56 -3.83 8.44 -12.25
CA TRP A 56 -3.70 9.66 -13.03
C TRP A 56 -3.36 9.33 -14.49
N ASP A 57 -4.29 9.64 -15.39
CA ASP A 57 -4.04 9.63 -16.82
C ASP A 57 -3.33 10.93 -17.24
N LEU A 58 -2.17 10.80 -17.90
CA LEU A 58 -1.33 11.93 -18.28
C LEU A 58 -1.92 12.78 -19.42
N GLY A 59 -2.85 12.22 -20.20
CA GLY A 59 -3.54 12.91 -21.27
C GLY A 59 -4.81 13.63 -20.81
N SER A 60 -5.61 13.02 -19.93
CA SER A 60 -6.86 13.64 -19.44
C SER A 60 -6.65 14.59 -18.27
N GLY A 61 -5.61 14.39 -17.45
CA GLY A 61 -5.34 15.19 -16.27
C GLY A 61 -6.39 15.05 -15.14
N VAL A 62 -7.26 14.03 -15.21
CA VAL A 62 -8.29 13.77 -14.20
C VAL A 62 -7.93 12.50 -13.43
N PRO A 63 -7.87 12.52 -12.09
CA PRO A 63 -7.64 11.32 -11.30
C PRO A 63 -8.89 10.43 -11.31
N GLU A 64 -8.71 9.13 -11.55
CA GLU A 64 -9.73 8.12 -11.33
C GLU A 64 -9.53 7.49 -9.95
N PRO A 65 -10.42 7.71 -8.96
CA PRO A 65 -10.31 7.09 -7.64
C PRO A 65 -10.54 5.57 -7.71
N ASP A 66 -9.96 4.85 -6.75
CA ASP A 66 -10.07 3.40 -6.53
C ASP A 66 -9.65 2.52 -7.71
N ILE A 67 -8.92 3.10 -8.66
CA ILE A 67 -8.48 2.42 -9.87
C ILE A 67 -6.96 2.42 -9.96
N VAL A 68 -6.41 1.30 -10.43
CA VAL A 68 -5.05 1.22 -10.98
C VAL A 68 -5.14 0.76 -12.43
N ARG A 69 -4.59 1.56 -13.34
CA ARG A 69 -4.67 1.32 -14.78
C ARG A 69 -3.27 1.28 -15.40
N VAL A 70 -3.05 0.30 -16.29
CA VAL A 70 -1.84 0.25 -17.13
C VAL A 70 -1.80 1.48 -18.03
N GLY A 71 -0.63 2.10 -18.16
CA GLY A 71 -0.44 3.35 -18.91
C GLY A 71 -0.62 4.62 -18.07
N CYS A 72 -1.17 4.52 -16.85
CA CYS A 72 -1.38 5.65 -15.94
C CYS A 72 -0.37 5.63 -14.78
N ARG A 73 -0.34 6.72 -14.01
CA ARG A 73 0.46 6.83 -12.78
C ARG A 73 -0.47 6.75 -11.57
N PRO A 74 -0.41 5.71 -10.73
CA PRO A 74 -1.18 5.68 -9.52
C PRO A 74 -0.50 6.50 -8.41
N ARG A 75 -1.32 7.18 -7.61
CA ARG A 75 -0.97 7.67 -6.28
C ARG A 75 -1.56 6.70 -5.26
N TYR A 76 -0.71 6.28 -4.33
CA TYR A 76 -1.10 5.51 -3.15
C TYR A 76 -1.02 6.44 -1.94
N THR A 77 -2.10 6.52 -1.17
CA THR A 77 -2.11 7.15 0.16
C THR A 77 -2.24 6.04 1.19
N PHE A 78 -1.41 6.07 2.23
CA PHE A 78 -1.31 4.99 3.21
C PHE A 78 -0.94 5.52 4.59
N ASP A 79 -1.36 4.78 5.61
CA ASP A 79 -0.91 4.95 7.00
C ASP A 79 0.27 3.99 7.25
N PRO A 80 1.49 4.53 7.47
CA PRO A 80 2.67 3.69 7.71
C PRO A 80 2.57 2.84 8.97
N HIS A 81 2.05 3.38 10.07
CA HIS A 81 1.79 2.69 11.34
C HIS A 81 1.07 3.64 12.33
N PRO A 82 0.35 3.11 13.35
CA PRO A 82 -0.53 3.91 14.21
C PRO A 82 0.16 5.02 15.04
N THR A 83 1.48 4.93 15.23
CA THR A 83 2.27 5.92 15.98
C THR A 83 2.90 6.98 15.07
N TRP A 84 2.77 6.84 13.75
CA TRP A 84 3.22 7.83 12.79
C TRP A 84 2.20 8.99 12.74
N PRO A 85 2.64 10.25 12.78
CA PRO A 85 1.73 11.38 13.00
C PRO A 85 0.83 11.72 11.82
N ASP A 86 1.24 11.41 10.59
CA ASP A 86 0.60 11.90 9.36
C ASP A 86 0.45 10.78 8.32
N GLU A 87 -0.60 10.82 7.50
CA GLU A 87 -0.66 9.94 6.33
C GLU A 87 0.51 10.21 5.36
N GLU A 88 0.96 9.16 4.68
CA GLU A 88 1.98 9.24 3.65
C GLU A 88 1.38 8.97 2.28
N TRP A 89 1.99 9.53 1.24
CA TRP A 89 1.57 9.27 -0.12
C TRP A 89 2.74 9.13 -1.07
N ARG A 90 2.57 8.30 -2.11
CA ARG A 90 3.60 8.08 -3.14
C ARG A 90 2.99 7.95 -4.52
N TRP A 91 3.62 8.63 -5.49
CA TRP A 91 3.38 8.37 -6.90
C TRP A 91 4.26 7.21 -7.38
N GLN A 92 3.65 6.25 -8.07
CA GLN A 92 4.39 5.33 -8.90
C GLN A 92 4.75 5.99 -10.24
N ARG A 93 5.76 5.44 -10.91
CA ARG A 93 5.92 5.62 -12.36
C ARG A 93 4.74 4.98 -13.11
N VAL A 94 4.69 5.20 -14.41
CA VAL A 94 3.65 4.63 -15.28
C VAL A 94 3.57 3.11 -15.06
N VAL A 95 2.36 2.62 -14.83
CA VAL A 95 2.08 1.19 -14.63
C VAL A 95 2.25 0.46 -15.95
N THR A 96 3.03 -0.62 -15.94
CA THR A 96 3.31 -1.45 -17.12
C THR A 96 2.62 -2.81 -17.04
N SER A 97 2.33 -3.30 -15.83
CA SER A 97 1.64 -4.56 -15.64
C SER A 97 0.84 -4.58 -14.34
N ILE A 98 -0.23 -5.36 -14.34
CA ILE A 98 -1.05 -5.66 -13.17
C ILE A 98 -1.26 -7.17 -13.19
N CYS A 99 -0.69 -7.86 -12.20
CA CYS A 99 -0.72 -9.32 -12.13
C CYS A 99 -1.31 -9.74 -10.79
N ARG A 100 -2.32 -10.62 -10.81
CA ARG A 100 -2.80 -11.28 -9.61
C ARG A 100 -1.72 -12.26 -9.14
N ILE A 101 -1.45 -12.25 -7.84
CA ILE A 101 -0.54 -13.19 -7.20
C ILE A 101 -1.34 -14.40 -6.74
N THR A 102 -0.75 -15.59 -6.88
CA THR A 102 -1.39 -16.82 -6.41
C THR A 102 -1.53 -16.79 -4.89
N ARG A 103 -2.47 -17.56 -4.33
CA ARG A 103 -2.67 -17.60 -2.88
C ARG A 103 -1.42 -18.10 -2.14
N GLU A 104 -0.70 -19.05 -2.72
CA GLU A 104 0.53 -19.61 -2.18
C GLU A 104 1.64 -18.56 -2.14
N ASP A 105 1.91 -17.90 -3.28
CA ASP A 105 2.91 -16.83 -3.37
C ASP A 105 2.55 -15.63 -2.48
N ALA A 106 1.26 -15.32 -2.33
CA ALA A 106 0.80 -14.23 -1.49
C ALA A 106 1.19 -14.44 -0.02
N ALA A 107 1.12 -15.67 0.49
CA ALA A 107 1.56 -15.97 1.85
C ALA A 107 3.07 -15.75 2.03
N ALA A 108 3.88 -16.18 1.06
CA ALA A 108 5.33 -15.95 1.07
C ALA A 108 5.69 -14.46 1.01
N LEU A 109 5.03 -13.69 0.14
CA LEU A 109 5.24 -12.25 0.02
C LEU A 109 4.80 -11.48 1.27
N ARG A 110 3.71 -11.90 1.93
CA ARG A 110 3.30 -11.31 3.22
C ARG A 110 4.41 -11.46 4.26
N ALA A 111 4.99 -12.66 4.36
CA ALA A 111 6.05 -12.95 5.32
C ALA A 111 7.40 -12.29 4.97
N GLN A 112 7.62 -11.92 3.71
CA GLN A 112 8.87 -11.32 3.25
C GLN A 112 9.09 -9.89 3.76
N PHE A 113 8.02 -9.14 3.97
CA PHE A 113 8.08 -7.72 4.36
C PHE A 113 7.53 -7.54 5.78
N ALA A 114 8.17 -6.66 6.55
CA ALA A 114 7.68 -6.35 7.88
C ALA A 114 6.32 -5.63 7.81
N ALA A 115 5.43 -5.90 8.76
CA ALA A 115 4.32 -4.99 9.00
C ALA A 115 4.89 -3.66 9.53
N GLY A 116 4.36 -2.52 9.06
CA GLY A 116 4.51 -1.27 9.79
C GLY A 116 4.02 -1.50 11.21
N GLU A 117 4.81 -1.07 12.21
CA GLU A 117 4.68 -1.53 13.60
C GLU A 117 3.21 -1.63 14.02
N GLU A 118 2.74 -2.86 14.28
CA GLU A 118 1.46 -3.10 14.92
C GLU A 118 1.57 -2.49 16.32
N GLY A 119 1.17 -1.23 16.45
CA GLY A 119 0.92 -0.62 17.73
C GLY A 119 -0.09 -1.49 18.46
N GLU A 120 0.42 -2.34 19.34
CA GLU A 120 -0.33 -3.11 20.31
C GLU A 120 -1.40 -2.17 20.88
N ARG A 121 -2.67 -2.37 20.48
CA ARG A 121 -3.80 -1.81 21.23
C ARG A 121 -3.79 -2.50 22.58
N ARG A 122 -2.90 -2.08 23.49
CA ARG A 122 -3.15 -2.24 24.91
C ARG A 122 -4.36 -1.39 25.19
N SER A 123 -5.50 -2.05 25.24
CA SER A 123 -6.61 -1.65 26.07
C SER A 123 -6.07 -1.35 27.47
N THR A 124 -5.74 -0.10 27.77
CA THR A 124 -5.91 0.42 29.13
C THR A 124 -7.39 0.73 29.28
N ALA A 125 -8.17 -0.33 29.45
CA ALA A 125 -9.28 -0.29 30.37
C ALA A 125 -8.67 -0.35 31.79
N GLU A 126 -9.39 0.20 32.77
CA GLU A 126 -8.98 0.54 34.15
C GLU A 126 -8.44 1.98 34.23
N GLY A 127 -9.23 3.00 34.59
CA GLY A 127 -10.46 2.95 35.36
C GLY A 127 -10.19 2.67 36.84
N GLU A 128 -9.32 3.47 37.47
CA GLU A 128 -9.29 3.59 38.94
C GLU A 128 -9.78 4.98 39.35
N PRO A 129 -10.84 5.07 40.19
CA PRO A 129 -11.30 6.33 40.73
C PRO A 129 -10.29 6.85 41.77
N MET A 130 -10.03 8.14 41.67
CA MET A 130 -9.26 8.90 42.64
C MET A 130 -10.02 8.93 43.98
N PRO A 131 -9.46 8.46 45.10
CA PRO A 131 -10.06 8.67 46.42
C PRO A 131 -9.85 10.12 46.86
N ASP A 132 -10.82 10.63 47.62
CA ASP A 132 -11.02 12.02 48.07
C ASP A 132 -9.81 12.69 48.74
#